data_AF-A0A2E7D044-F1
#
_entry.id   AF-A0A2E7D044-F1
#
_cell.length_a   1.000
_cell.length_b   1.000
_cell.length_c   1.000
_cell.angle_alpha   90.00
_cell.angle_beta   90.00
_cell.angle_gamma   90.00
#
_symmetry.space_group_name_H-M   'P 1'
#
loop_
_entity.id
_entity.type
_entity.pdbx_description
1 polymer ?
#
loop_
_entity_poly.entity_id
_entity_poly.type
_entity_poly.pdbx_seq_one_letter_code
_entity_poly.pdbx_strand_id
1 'polypeptide(L)'
;MANSPSIEDVQPAIWREKHCGIRPPSSESVVSFIEWFIVLLINGAIIGFGVWKSRETTRTVDWFLAAKGLPWWIVGLSMFATAVDSGDYVAIAGASYRNGLSYITPWWLGLSVGWLLVAYVVFLPMYRNGMFTNAEYLEARFGPVTRILSVFIQIQYRTNVLANVAYSLYLTFSITTDWGANAWWLVVGIAAGAAVYTASGGLKSVAITDAMQSVVMLSAAIVLWFIIYRAVGGWDGLEEKLQAAETGPDIIYAMKHIGGNPDPDAPPILVLFGWVVFLTAYCVVNHSQSMRMLASRSEWDLKMAAAAAALVTAGVMWFNITLGIFGRGLFPGLESGDSVFPLMVRDYLMPASSVLSGIVIAGLLAGGISTYDSIGSALAAVFTRDLYARFLVKYADDRHYLWVSRIATVAVIAVSFVYIPFLDGGMVKLYVKLVGITAVPLFVVYMMGILTIVHRRAGIIGLFAGMLSGISRLLCDVMALDVSPYWTNSWWGNLWTILITASAMVLASLVLGWARREDVGRLLFQSNSEPAEQGGEGESDAPQTWLEKTRAEVPRMPVQPENLPTSGIGQIMSQPLLWAGVTLIVVSALNLFVFW
;
A
#
# COMPACT_ATOMS: atom_id res chain seq x y z
N MET A 1 9.86 1.99 55.35
CA MET A 1 10.63 1.78 54.11
C MET A 1 9.87 0.74 53.30
N ALA A 2 8.99 1.21 52.41
CA ALA A 2 8.23 0.35 51.52
C ALA A 2 9.09 0.12 50.27
N ASN A 3 9.30 -1.15 49.91
CA ASN A 3 10.07 -1.56 48.74
C ASN A 3 9.45 -0.94 47.48
N SER A 4 10.25 -0.19 46.74
CA SER A 4 9.96 0.21 45.37
C SER A 4 9.88 -1.04 44.48
N PRO A 5 8.92 -1.13 43.54
CA PRO A 5 8.89 -2.21 42.55
C PRO A 5 10.15 -2.18 41.68
N SER A 6 10.65 -3.35 41.30
CA SER A 6 11.76 -3.45 40.34
C SER A 6 11.25 -3.09 38.94
N ILE A 7 12.16 -2.74 38.03
CA ILE A 7 11.87 -2.39 36.63
C ILE A 7 11.15 -3.52 35.87
N GLU A 8 11.14 -4.74 36.40
CA GLU A 8 10.43 -5.90 35.83
C GLU A 8 8.91 -5.86 36.05
N ASP A 9 8.42 -5.13 37.06
CA ASP A 9 6.99 -5.09 37.43
C ASP A 9 6.15 -4.15 36.54
N VAL A 10 6.77 -3.46 35.58
CA VAL A 10 6.11 -2.51 34.65
C VAL A 10 5.99 -3.08 33.23
N GLN A 11 6.07 -4.41 33.06
CA GLN A 11 5.73 -5.04 31.78
C GLN A 11 4.20 -5.28 31.68
N PRO A 12 3.52 -4.76 30.64
CA PRO A 12 2.10 -5.06 30.43
C PRO A 12 1.85 -6.56 30.34
N ALA A 13 0.77 -7.04 30.93
CA ALA A 13 0.31 -8.44 30.86
C ALA A 13 0.07 -8.97 29.42
N ILE A 14 0.21 -8.12 28.40
CA ILE A 14 0.16 -8.40 26.96
C ILE A 14 1.34 -9.29 26.50
N TRP A 15 2.47 -9.29 27.24
CA TRP A 15 3.69 -10.01 26.85
C TRP A 15 3.81 -11.45 27.38
N ARG A 16 2.86 -11.93 28.18
CA ARG A 16 2.89 -13.30 28.71
C ARG A 16 2.31 -14.31 27.73
N GLU A 17 3.21 -15.08 27.11
CA GLU A 17 3.06 -16.52 26.79
C GLU A 17 1.70 -17.00 26.28
N LYS A 18 1.10 -16.32 25.29
CA LYS A 18 -0.08 -16.85 24.58
C LYS A 18 0.10 -17.06 23.09
N HIS A 19 1.27 -16.73 22.55
CA HIS A 19 1.53 -16.90 21.13
C HIS A 19 2.75 -17.80 20.93
N CYS A 20 2.42 -18.97 20.40
CA CYS A 20 3.30 -20.04 19.95
C CYS A 20 3.71 -21.10 20.99
N GLY A 21 3.30 -22.34 20.71
CA GLY A 21 4.04 -23.54 21.12
C GLY A 21 5.40 -23.64 20.40
N ILE A 22 6.22 -22.59 20.44
CA ILE A 22 7.60 -22.59 19.97
C ILE A 22 8.44 -23.31 21.04
N ARG A 23 9.21 -24.32 20.60
CA ARG A 23 10.20 -25.04 21.42
C ARG A 23 11.17 -24.05 22.09
N PRO A 24 11.71 -24.38 23.29
CA PRO A 24 12.69 -23.52 23.94
C PRO A 24 13.93 -23.31 23.06
N PRO A 25 14.60 -22.16 23.21
CA PRO A 25 15.58 -21.72 22.25
C PRO A 25 16.82 -22.62 22.18
N SER A 26 17.28 -22.93 20.96
CA SER A 26 18.54 -23.65 20.76
C SER A 26 19.72 -22.68 20.90
N SER A 27 20.78 -23.08 21.60
CA SER A 27 21.89 -22.21 22.03
C SER A 27 22.83 -21.70 20.92
N GLU A 28 22.55 -21.96 19.65
CA GLU A 28 23.29 -21.42 18.51
C GLU A 28 22.41 -20.44 17.74
N SER A 29 22.94 -19.26 17.39
CA SER A 29 22.21 -18.31 16.55
C SER A 29 21.82 -18.99 15.23
N VAL A 30 20.53 -19.21 15.03
CA VAL A 30 20.00 -19.92 13.85
C VAL A 30 20.33 -19.17 12.55
N VAL A 31 20.47 -17.84 12.61
CA VAL A 31 21.02 -17.02 11.51
C VAL A 31 22.54 -16.96 11.60
N SER A 32 23.19 -17.49 10.58
CA SER A 32 24.64 -17.48 10.37
C SER A 32 25.18 -16.08 10.04
N PHE A 33 26.47 -15.89 10.25
CA PHE A 33 27.20 -14.67 9.85
C PHE A 33 27.04 -14.34 8.35
N ILE A 34 26.99 -15.36 7.49
CA ILE A 34 26.86 -15.19 6.03
C ILE A 34 25.52 -14.53 5.67
N GLU A 35 24.43 -14.94 6.32
CA GLU A 35 23.10 -14.36 6.09
C GLU A 35 23.09 -12.88 6.47
N TRP A 36 23.60 -12.53 7.66
CA TRP A 36 23.70 -11.13 8.07
C TRP A 36 24.60 -10.30 7.16
N PHE A 37 25.72 -10.86 6.71
CA PHE A 37 26.61 -10.20 5.77
C PHE A 37 25.90 -9.88 4.45
N ILE A 38 25.15 -10.83 3.88
CA ILE A 38 24.37 -10.63 2.64
C ILE A 38 23.29 -9.57 2.85
N VAL A 39 22.56 -9.65 3.97
CA VAL A 39 21.53 -8.68 4.34
C VAL A 39 22.08 -7.26 4.40
N LEU A 40 23.20 -7.07 5.11
CA LEU A 40 23.86 -5.78 5.25
C LEU A 40 24.47 -5.29 3.95
N LEU A 41 25.06 -6.19 3.14
CA LEU A 41 25.64 -5.84 1.85
C LEU A 41 24.57 -5.32 0.89
N ILE A 42 23.47 -6.04 0.72
CA ILE A 42 22.40 -5.69 -0.22
C ILE A 42 21.69 -4.40 0.23
N ASN A 43 21.15 -4.39 1.45
CA ASN A 43 20.38 -3.24 1.94
C ASN A 43 21.27 -2.03 2.20
N GLY A 44 22.48 -2.24 2.75
CA GLY A 44 23.45 -1.17 2.99
C GLY A 44 23.93 -0.52 1.70
N ALA A 45 24.16 -1.29 0.63
CA ALA A 45 24.52 -0.72 -0.67
C ALA A 45 23.39 0.14 -1.27
N ILE A 46 22.14 -0.33 -1.18
CA ILE A 46 20.98 0.42 -1.70
C ILE A 46 20.76 1.70 -0.90
N ILE A 47 20.75 1.61 0.44
CA ILE A 47 20.59 2.79 1.31
C ILE A 47 21.75 3.77 1.10
N GLY A 48 22.99 3.28 1.04
CA GLY A 48 24.17 4.10 0.79
C GLY A 48 24.08 4.84 -0.54
N PHE A 49 23.58 4.18 -1.59
CA PHE A 49 23.33 4.80 -2.89
C PHE A 49 22.23 5.87 -2.82
N GLY A 50 21.13 5.61 -2.10
CA GLY A 50 20.06 6.58 -1.87
C GLY A 50 20.56 7.83 -1.13
N VAL A 51 21.30 7.64 -0.03
CA VAL A 51 21.93 8.74 0.73
C VAL A 51 22.89 9.54 -0.15
N TRP A 52 23.70 8.89 -0.97
CA TRP A 52 24.57 9.60 -1.93
C TRP A 52 23.75 10.45 -2.90
N LYS A 53 22.63 9.91 -3.42
CA LYS A 53 21.77 10.61 -4.37
C LYS A 53 20.98 11.76 -3.75
N SER A 54 20.65 11.67 -2.47
CA SER A 54 19.94 12.72 -1.71
C SER A 54 20.65 14.07 -1.68
N ARG A 55 21.97 14.10 -1.89
CA ARG A 55 22.80 15.32 -1.91
C ARG A 55 22.41 16.28 -3.05
N GLU A 56 21.67 15.80 -4.06
CA GLU A 56 21.17 16.61 -5.16
C GLU A 56 19.88 17.38 -4.83
N THR A 57 19.22 17.09 -3.70
CA THR A 57 17.89 17.62 -3.37
C THR A 57 17.97 18.85 -2.46
N THR A 58 17.71 20.03 -3.02
CA THR A 58 17.83 21.32 -2.29
C THR A 58 16.53 22.10 -2.14
N ARG A 59 15.49 21.83 -2.94
CA ARG A 59 14.19 22.54 -2.90
C ARG A 59 13.03 21.63 -2.52
N THR A 60 11.96 22.21 -1.99
CA THR A 60 10.74 21.49 -1.55
C THR A 60 10.09 20.70 -2.69
N VAL A 61 9.98 21.30 -3.89
CA VAL A 61 9.43 20.63 -5.09
C VAL A 61 10.30 19.44 -5.53
N ASP A 62 11.63 19.58 -5.43
CA ASP A 62 12.56 18.50 -5.76
C ASP A 62 12.44 17.35 -4.73
N TRP A 63 12.16 17.68 -3.47
CA TRP A 63 11.98 16.72 -2.39
C TRP A 63 10.67 15.93 -2.50
N PHE A 64 9.57 16.56 -2.91
CA PHE A 64 8.26 15.90 -2.92
C PHE A 64 7.79 15.40 -4.28
N LEU A 65 8.26 15.99 -5.38
CA LEU A 65 7.84 15.61 -6.74
C LEU A 65 9.01 15.16 -7.60
N ALA A 66 10.23 15.03 -7.04
CA ALA A 66 11.42 14.63 -7.79
C ALA A 66 11.64 15.48 -9.05
N ALA A 67 11.30 16.77 -8.98
CA ALA A 67 11.29 17.70 -10.12
C ALA A 67 10.48 17.23 -11.35
N LYS A 68 9.51 16.31 -11.15
CA LYS A 68 8.77 15.61 -12.20
C LYS A 68 9.68 14.96 -13.25
N GLY A 69 10.80 14.40 -12.82
CA GLY A 69 11.81 13.84 -13.72
C GLY A 69 11.76 12.31 -13.84
N LEU A 70 10.81 11.63 -13.21
CA LEU A 70 10.87 10.18 -13.08
C LEU A 70 10.35 9.47 -14.36
N PRO A 71 11.15 8.54 -14.95
CA PRO A 71 10.72 7.71 -16.05
C PRO A 71 9.78 6.58 -15.58
N TRP A 72 8.94 6.09 -16.49
CA TRP A 72 7.88 5.11 -16.20
C TRP A 72 8.33 3.87 -15.43
N TRP A 73 9.52 3.34 -15.69
CA TRP A 73 9.99 2.11 -15.05
C TRP A 73 10.41 2.34 -13.59
N ILE A 74 10.99 3.51 -13.25
CA ILE A 74 11.27 3.87 -11.85
C ILE A 74 9.96 4.06 -11.11
N VAL A 75 9.02 4.80 -11.70
CA VAL A 75 7.70 5.04 -11.11
C VAL A 75 6.97 3.71 -10.90
N GLY A 76 6.94 2.84 -11.91
CA GLY A 76 6.24 1.55 -11.84
C GLY A 76 6.83 0.57 -10.82
N LEU A 77 8.16 0.40 -10.81
CA LEU A 77 8.82 -0.46 -9.82
C LEU A 77 8.69 0.08 -8.40
N SER A 78 8.75 1.41 -8.24
CA SER A 78 8.54 2.05 -6.94
C SER A 78 7.10 1.97 -6.46
N MET A 79 6.11 2.10 -7.36
CA MET A 79 4.70 1.85 -7.05
C MET A 79 4.46 0.41 -6.56
N PHE A 80 5.07 -0.57 -7.22
CA PHE A 80 5.09 -1.97 -6.78
C PHE A 80 5.72 -2.12 -5.39
N ALA A 81 6.94 -1.63 -5.18
CA ALA A 81 7.66 -1.76 -3.90
C ALA A 81 6.98 -1.02 -2.73
N THR A 82 6.09 -0.06 -3.04
CA THR A 82 5.25 0.63 -2.05
C THR A 82 3.95 -0.11 -1.76
N ALA A 83 3.47 -0.94 -2.68
CA ALA A 83 2.22 -1.69 -2.56
C ALA A 83 2.40 -3.13 -2.11
N VAL A 84 3.62 -3.66 -2.27
CA VAL A 84 4.03 -4.98 -1.80
C VAL A 84 5.15 -4.76 -0.80
N ASP A 85 4.93 -5.15 0.45
CA ASP A 85 5.87 -4.96 1.55
C ASP A 85 6.13 -6.25 2.35
N SER A 86 7.00 -6.20 3.36
CA SER A 86 7.26 -7.36 4.23
C SER A 86 6.00 -7.85 4.97
N GLY A 87 5.10 -6.92 5.27
CA GLY A 87 3.76 -7.17 5.77
C GLY A 87 3.01 -8.11 4.84
N ASP A 88 2.97 -7.81 3.55
CA ASP A 88 2.27 -8.63 2.56
C ASP A 88 2.86 -10.04 2.43
N TYR A 89 4.19 -10.22 2.49
CA TYR A 89 4.79 -11.57 2.46
C TYR A 89 4.30 -12.49 3.57
N VAL A 90 4.07 -11.93 4.76
CA VAL A 90 3.62 -12.68 5.92
C VAL A 90 2.09 -12.78 5.94
N ALA A 91 1.41 -11.64 5.75
CA ALA A 91 -0.03 -11.51 5.88
C ALA A 91 -0.80 -12.15 4.72
N ILE A 92 -0.31 -12.04 3.49
CA ILE A 92 -0.94 -12.63 2.30
C ILE A 92 -0.71 -14.14 2.29
N ALA A 93 0.51 -14.61 2.60
CA ALA A 93 0.76 -16.04 2.77
C ALA A 93 -0.11 -16.63 3.90
N GLY A 94 -0.27 -15.93 5.02
CA GLY A 94 -1.14 -16.35 6.11
C GLY A 94 -2.63 -16.32 5.77
N ALA A 95 -3.07 -15.35 4.97
CA ALA A 95 -4.45 -15.31 4.46
C ALA A 95 -4.71 -16.45 3.47
N SER A 96 -3.79 -16.73 2.55
CA SER A 96 -3.85 -17.88 1.64
C SER A 96 -3.86 -19.21 2.39
N TYR A 97 -3.07 -19.34 3.46
CA TYR A 97 -3.04 -20.52 4.33
C TYR A 97 -4.41 -20.82 4.94
N ARG A 98 -5.12 -19.78 5.41
CA ARG A 98 -6.43 -19.91 6.06
C ARG A 98 -7.57 -20.08 5.06
N ASN A 99 -7.59 -19.24 4.03
CA ASN A 99 -8.77 -19.04 3.19
C ASN A 99 -8.64 -19.62 1.78
N GLY A 100 -7.44 -20.05 1.38
CA GLY A 100 -7.16 -20.56 0.05
C GLY A 100 -6.97 -19.48 -1.01
N LEU A 101 -6.65 -19.93 -2.23
CA LEU A 101 -6.38 -19.07 -3.37
C LEU A 101 -7.60 -18.24 -3.77
N SER A 102 -8.78 -18.86 -3.79
CA SER A 102 -10.01 -18.25 -4.30
C SER A 102 -10.38 -16.95 -3.59
N TYR A 103 -10.05 -16.87 -2.29
CA TYR A 103 -10.33 -15.73 -1.46
C TYR A 103 -9.35 -14.58 -1.69
N ILE A 104 -8.08 -14.87 -1.95
CA ILE A 104 -6.99 -13.88 -1.89
C ILE A 104 -6.43 -13.51 -3.27
N THR A 105 -6.59 -14.35 -4.30
CA THR A 105 -6.13 -14.02 -5.67
C THR A 105 -6.81 -12.78 -6.26
N PRO A 106 -8.07 -12.42 -5.94
CA PRO A 106 -8.64 -11.12 -6.33
C PRO A 106 -7.82 -9.89 -5.90
N TRP A 107 -6.92 -10.04 -4.92
CA TRP A 107 -6.08 -8.97 -4.41
C TRP A 107 -5.23 -8.31 -5.51
N TRP A 108 -4.36 -9.04 -6.22
CA TRP A 108 -3.52 -8.38 -7.23
C TRP A 108 -4.33 -7.83 -8.41
N LEU A 109 -5.49 -8.44 -8.68
CA LEU A 109 -6.39 -8.00 -9.74
C LEU A 109 -6.98 -6.64 -9.39
N GLY A 110 -7.46 -6.48 -8.16
CA GLY A 110 -7.94 -5.21 -7.65
C GLY A 110 -6.89 -4.11 -7.70
N LEU A 111 -5.64 -4.43 -7.36
CA LEU A 111 -4.54 -3.48 -7.43
C LEU A 111 -4.23 -3.05 -8.88
N SER A 112 -4.21 -4.03 -9.80
CA SER A 112 -3.97 -3.80 -11.23
C SER A 112 -5.05 -2.95 -11.88
N VAL A 113 -6.32 -3.29 -11.63
CA VAL A 113 -7.47 -2.49 -12.05
C VAL A 113 -7.40 -1.09 -11.44
N GLY A 114 -7.07 -0.99 -10.15
CA GLY A 114 -6.92 0.27 -9.44
C GLY A 114 -5.87 1.18 -10.06
N TRP A 115 -4.68 0.67 -10.37
CA TRP A 115 -3.60 1.45 -11.00
C TRP A 115 -3.96 1.94 -12.40
N LEU A 116 -4.58 1.09 -13.21
CA LEU A 116 -5.03 1.51 -14.54
C LEU A 116 -6.18 2.54 -14.43
N LEU A 117 -7.11 2.37 -13.50
CA LEU A 117 -8.14 3.37 -13.23
C LEU A 117 -7.51 4.71 -12.85
N VAL A 118 -6.55 4.73 -11.92
CA VAL A 118 -5.95 6.00 -11.51
C VAL A 118 -5.12 6.65 -12.60
N ALA A 119 -4.42 5.86 -13.42
CA ALA A 119 -3.58 6.37 -14.49
C ALA A 119 -4.37 7.03 -15.63
N TYR A 120 -5.53 6.45 -15.97
CA TYR A 120 -6.33 6.92 -17.08
C TYR A 120 -7.43 7.90 -16.66
N VAL A 121 -7.95 7.78 -15.44
CA VAL A 121 -9.16 8.49 -15.02
C VAL A 121 -8.90 9.48 -13.89
N VAL A 122 -8.29 9.01 -12.79
CA VAL A 122 -8.33 9.72 -11.50
C VAL A 122 -7.23 10.77 -11.38
N PHE A 123 -5.99 10.39 -11.67
CA PHE A 123 -4.85 11.28 -11.49
C PHE A 123 -4.58 12.14 -12.72
N LEU A 124 -5.19 11.84 -13.87
CA LEU A 124 -4.99 12.63 -15.07
C LEU A 124 -5.46 14.10 -14.91
N PRO A 125 -6.67 14.39 -14.36
CA PRO A 125 -7.05 15.76 -14.05
C PRO A 125 -6.12 16.40 -13.01
N MET A 126 -5.70 15.67 -11.98
CA MET A 126 -4.80 16.20 -10.94
C MET A 126 -3.43 16.58 -11.52
N TYR A 127 -2.87 15.69 -12.35
CA TYR A 127 -1.63 15.87 -13.07
C TYR A 127 -1.73 17.10 -13.96
N ARG A 128 -2.72 17.18 -14.87
CA ARG A 128 -2.90 18.31 -15.80
C ARG A 128 -3.11 19.66 -15.12
N ASN A 129 -3.72 19.69 -13.93
CA ASN A 129 -3.94 20.91 -13.17
C ASN A 129 -2.73 21.33 -12.31
N GLY A 130 -1.64 20.55 -12.30
CA GLY A 130 -0.43 20.87 -11.53
C GLY A 130 -0.63 20.73 -10.03
N MET A 131 -1.44 19.77 -9.60
CA MET A 131 -1.62 19.47 -8.18
C MET A 131 -0.41 18.72 -7.63
N PHE A 132 -0.09 19.02 -6.37
CA PHE A 132 1.02 18.42 -5.63
C PHE A 132 0.58 17.20 -4.84
N THR A 133 -0.60 17.29 -4.24
CA THR A 133 -1.21 16.19 -3.48
C THR A 133 -2.57 15.82 -4.04
N ASN A 134 -2.98 14.59 -3.78
CA ASN A 134 -4.35 14.17 -4.07
C ASN A 134 -5.36 14.89 -3.15
N ALA A 135 -4.94 15.45 -2.02
CA ALA A 135 -5.80 16.19 -1.11
C ALA A 135 -6.10 17.62 -1.62
N GLU A 136 -5.20 18.23 -2.38
CA GLU A 136 -5.45 19.49 -3.09
C GLU A 136 -6.63 19.39 -4.07
N TYR A 137 -6.77 18.23 -4.74
CA TYR A 137 -7.95 17.95 -5.57
C TYR A 137 -9.26 18.07 -4.79
N LEU A 138 -9.30 17.53 -3.57
CA LEU A 138 -10.50 17.57 -2.74
C LEU A 138 -10.82 19.00 -2.26
N GLU A 139 -9.81 19.83 -1.99
CA GLU A 139 -10.05 21.26 -1.69
C GLU A 139 -10.64 21.99 -2.90
N ALA A 140 -10.06 21.76 -4.08
CA ALA A 140 -10.56 22.35 -5.32
C ALA A 140 -12.00 21.90 -5.60
N ARG A 141 -12.32 20.62 -5.39
CA ARG A 141 -13.62 20.04 -5.76
C ARG A 141 -14.73 20.21 -4.72
N PHE A 142 -14.39 20.13 -3.43
CA PHE A 142 -15.34 20.03 -2.32
C PHE A 142 -15.05 20.99 -1.16
N GLY A 143 -13.86 21.61 -1.13
CA GLY A 143 -13.49 22.62 -0.14
C GLY A 143 -12.50 22.14 0.93
N PRO A 144 -12.00 23.06 1.77
CA PRO A 144 -10.84 22.83 2.63
C PRO A 144 -11.08 21.75 3.70
N VAL A 145 -12.31 21.59 4.18
CA VAL A 145 -12.64 20.54 5.18
C VAL A 145 -12.40 19.15 4.61
N THR A 146 -12.77 18.90 3.35
CA THR A 146 -12.57 17.60 2.70
C THR A 146 -11.08 17.28 2.52
N ARG A 147 -10.25 18.29 2.25
CA ARG A 147 -8.78 18.15 2.24
C ARG A 147 -8.26 17.71 3.60
N ILE A 148 -8.65 18.42 4.66
CA ILE A 148 -8.22 18.10 6.03
C ILE A 148 -8.61 16.67 6.42
N LEU A 149 -9.86 16.28 6.16
CA LEU A 149 -10.35 14.92 6.44
C LEU A 149 -9.57 13.87 5.64
N SER A 150 -9.26 14.12 4.38
CA SER A 150 -8.43 13.22 3.58
C SER A 150 -7.05 13.02 4.19
N VAL A 151 -6.40 14.08 4.66
CA VAL A 151 -5.08 13.97 5.32
C VAL A 151 -5.16 13.10 6.57
N PHE A 152 -6.15 13.33 7.44
CA PHE A 152 -6.32 12.53 8.66
C PHE A 152 -6.65 11.07 8.38
N ILE A 153 -7.53 10.82 7.40
CA ILE A 153 -7.86 9.46 6.96
C ILE A 153 -6.59 8.77 6.48
N GLN A 154 -5.80 9.42 5.62
CA GLN A 154 -4.56 8.86 5.08
C GLN A 154 -3.52 8.56 6.18
N ILE A 155 -3.32 9.47 7.13
CA ILE A 155 -2.43 9.24 8.28
C ILE A 155 -2.92 8.02 9.07
N GLN A 156 -4.22 7.93 9.36
CA GLN A 156 -4.80 6.83 10.15
C GLN A 156 -4.57 5.46 9.49
N TYR A 157 -5.04 5.25 8.25
CA TYR A 157 -4.99 3.90 7.68
C TYR A 157 -3.58 3.51 7.21
N ARG A 158 -2.71 4.46 6.85
CA ARG A 158 -1.34 4.14 6.41
C ARG A 158 -0.37 3.92 7.57
N THR A 159 -0.57 4.56 8.73
CA THR A 159 0.19 4.22 9.94
C THR A 159 -0.15 2.82 10.45
N ASN A 160 -1.38 2.33 10.23
CA ASN A 160 -1.72 0.93 10.48
C ASN A 160 -0.92 -0.03 9.59
N VAL A 161 -0.69 0.30 8.32
CA VAL A 161 0.15 -0.55 7.44
C VAL A 161 1.60 -0.62 7.91
N LEU A 162 2.16 0.49 8.40
CA LEU A 162 3.49 0.48 9.02
C LEU A 162 3.55 -0.44 10.26
N ALA A 163 2.46 -0.55 11.01
CA ALA A 163 2.38 -1.50 12.12
C ALA A 163 2.37 -2.96 11.65
N ASN A 164 1.66 -3.26 10.55
CA ASN A 164 1.69 -4.59 9.92
C ASN A 164 3.12 -4.94 9.48
N VAL A 165 3.83 -4.00 8.87
CA VAL A 165 5.25 -4.16 8.51
C VAL A 165 6.10 -4.45 9.75
N ALA A 166 5.96 -3.64 10.82
CA ALA A 166 6.69 -3.83 12.07
C ALA A 166 6.44 -5.23 12.67
N TYR A 167 5.17 -5.63 12.75
CA TYR A 167 4.78 -6.92 13.31
C TYR A 167 5.24 -8.11 12.46
N SER A 168 5.18 -8.00 11.13
CA SER A 168 5.69 -9.04 10.22
C SER A 168 7.21 -9.22 10.33
N LEU A 169 7.96 -8.12 10.44
CA LEU A 169 9.40 -8.19 10.70
C LEU A 169 9.66 -8.82 12.08
N TYR A 170 8.91 -8.43 13.12
CA TYR A 170 9.02 -9.03 14.45
C TYR A 170 8.74 -10.53 14.42
N LEU A 171 7.64 -10.96 13.81
CA LEU A 171 7.25 -12.37 13.72
C LEU A 171 8.29 -13.18 12.94
N THR A 172 8.81 -12.60 11.85
CA THR A 172 9.84 -13.26 11.05
C THR A 172 11.12 -13.43 11.86
N PHE A 173 11.66 -12.35 12.43
CA PHE A 173 12.92 -12.43 13.17
C PHE A 173 12.79 -13.22 14.47
N SER A 174 11.71 -13.07 15.23
CA SER A 174 11.52 -13.86 16.46
C SER A 174 11.55 -15.37 16.20
N ILE A 175 11.02 -15.83 15.04
CA ILE A 175 11.02 -17.24 14.64
C ILE A 175 12.35 -17.66 14.02
N THR A 176 12.93 -16.86 13.11
CA THR A 176 14.13 -17.25 12.35
C THR A 176 15.43 -17.06 13.12
N THR A 177 15.46 -16.17 14.11
CA THR A 177 16.64 -15.93 14.97
C THR A 177 16.51 -16.55 16.36
N ASP A 178 15.30 -17.00 16.72
CA ASP A 178 14.98 -17.51 18.07
C ASP A 178 15.15 -16.46 19.19
N TRP A 179 15.09 -15.16 18.83
CA TRP A 179 15.26 -14.06 19.78
C TRP A 179 14.02 -13.75 20.63
N GLY A 180 12.86 -14.34 20.28
CA GLY A 180 11.58 -14.03 20.94
C GLY A 180 11.32 -12.53 20.97
N ALA A 181 10.98 -11.99 22.15
CA ALA A 181 10.69 -10.56 22.35
C ALA A 181 11.86 -9.63 21.99
N ASN A 182 13.11 -10.11 22.05
CA ASN A 182 14.28 -9.28 21.72
C ASN A 182 14.35 -8.88 20.24
N ALA A 183 13.60 -9.57 19.36
CA ALA A 183 13.48 -9.19 17.95
C ALA A 183 12.94 -7.75 17.76
N TRP A 184 12.20 -7.20 18.72
CA TRP A 184 11.73 -5.82 18.67
C TRP A 184 12.86 -4.79 18.60
N TRP A 185 14.01 -5.03 19.23
CA TRP A 185 15.15 -4.11 19.14
C TRP A 185 15.62 -3.93 17.69
N LEU A 186 15.66 -5.03 16.94
CA LEU A 186 16.00 -4.99 15.53
C LEU A 186 14.93 -4.27 14.70
N VAL A 187 13.64 -4.57 14.94
CA VAL A 187 12.53 -3.92 14.23
C VAL A 187 12.51 -2.40 14.46
N VAL A 188 12.67 -1.97 15.71
CA VAL A 188 12.77 -0.55 16.07
C VAL A 188 14.02 0.09 15.44
N GLY A 189 15.15 -0.62 15.45
CA GLY A 189 16.38 -0.16 14.79
C GLY A 189 16.22 0.04 13.28
N ILE A 190 15.53 -0.88 12.60
CA ILE A 190 15.21 -0.78 11.17
C ILE A 190 14.29 0.41 10.91
N ALA A 191 13.20 0.56 11.69
CA ALA A 191 12.27 1.66 11.55
C ALA A 191 12.94 3.03 11.80
N ALA A 192 13.80 3.11 12.81
CA ALA A 192 14.58 4.32 13.11
C ALA A 192 15.59 4.63 11.99
N GLY A 193 16.32 3.62 11.50
CA GLY A 193 17.24 3.76 10.37
C GLY A 193 16.53 4.24 9.11
N ALA A 194 15.36 3.67 8.81
CA ALA A 194 14.51 4.08 7.70
C ALA A 194 14.07 5.54 7.85
N ALA A 195 13.54 5.92 9.02
CA ALA A 195 13.13 7.29 9.30
C ALA A 195 14.26 8.31 9.08
N VAL A 196 15.48 8.00 9.52
CA VAL A 196 16.65 8.89 9.40
C VAL A 196 17.02 9.12 7.94
N TYR A 197 17.15 8.06 7.12
CA TYR A 197 17.56 8.25 5.73
C TYR A 197 16.42 8.84 4.88
N THR A 198 15.16 8.48 5.12
CA THR A 198 14.00 9.07 4.45
C THR A 198 13.90 10.58 4.68
N ALA A 199 14.12 11.01 5.93
CA ALA A 199 14.17 12.43 6.27
C ALA A 199 15.23 13.18 5.44
N SER A 200 16.33 12.52 5.06
CA SER A 200 17.37 13.11 4.22
C SER A 200 17.12 12.99 2.70
N GLY A 201 16.42 11.96 2.25
CA GLY A 201 16.41 11.46 0.86
C GLY A 201 15.57 12.21 -0.17
N GLY A 202 14.34 12.57 0.17
CA GLY A 202 13.34 13.08 -0.78
C GLY A 202 12.89 12.04 -1.84
N LEU A 203 11.73 12.25 -2.46
CA LEU A 203 11.04 11.31 -3.36
C LEU A 203 11.96 10.74 -4.46
N LYS A 204 12.87 11.54 -5.02
CA LYS A 204 13.79 11.05 -6.07
C LYS A 204 14.67 9.92 -5.54
N SER A 205 15.25 10.09 -4.36
CA SER A 205 16.04 9.04 -3.70
C SER A 205 15.17 7.82 -3.41
N VAL A 206 14.02 8.04 -2.76
CA VAL A 206 13.06 6.99 -2.38
C VAL A 206 12.66 6.15 -3.59
N ALA A 207 12.24 6.78 -4.68
CA ALA A 207 11.76 6.07 -5.86
C ALA A 207 12.85 5.22 -6.54
N ILE A 208 14.10 5.68 -6.50
CA ILE A 208 15.24 4.93 -7.05
C ILE A 208 15.60 3.76 -6.14
N THR A 209 15.68 3.97 -4.82
CA THR A 209 15.97 2.89 -3.87
C THR A 209 14.88 1.84 -3.88
N ASP A 210 13.61 2.24 -3.97
CA ASP A 210 12.48 1.33 -4.12
C ASP A 210 12.58 0.49 -5.39
N ALA A 211 12.94 1.10 -6.52
CA ALA A 211 13.12 0.39 -7.77
C ALA A 211 14.22 -0.67 -7.66
N MET A 212 15.31 -0.40 -6.94
CA MET A 212 16.35 -1.39 -6.64
C MET A 212 15.84 -2.48 -5.68
N GLN A 213 15.14 -2.10 -4.61
CA GLN A 213 14.57 -3.02 -3.62
C GLN A 213 13.55 -3.97 -4.24
N SER A 214 12.77 -3.51 -5.22
CA SER A 214 11.80 -4.33 -5.95
C SER A 214 12.41 -5.57 -6.59
N VAL A 215 13.64 -5.45 -7.10
CA VAL A 215 14.37 -6.56 -7.74
C VAL A 215 14.80 -7.59 -6.69
N VAL A 216 15.23 -7.11 -5.52
CA VAL A 216 15.60 -7.97 -4.38
C VAL A 216 14.37 -8.72 -3.87
N MET A 217 13.24 -8.03 -3.73
CA MET A 217 11.97 -8.61 -3.32
C MET A 217 11.49 -9.69 -4.29
N LEU A 218 11.48 -9.39 -5.60
CA LEU A 218 11.13 -10.37 -6.63
C LEU A 218 12.03 -11.61 -6.56
N SER A 219 13.33 -11.41 -6.38
CA SER A 219 14.28 -12.51 -6.23
C SER A 219 13.99 -13.34 -4.98
N ALA A 220 13.65 -12.71 -3.86
CA ALA A 220 13.28 -13.39 -2.62
C ALA A 220 12.02 -14.24 -2.78
N ALA A 221 10.97 -13.72 -3.42
CA ALA A 221 9.74 -14.47 -3.69
C ALA A 221 10.00 -15.71 -4.54
N ILE A 222 10.75 -15.56 -5.65
CA ILE A 222 11.08 -16.66 -6.56
C ILE A 222 11.89 -17.75 -5.84
N VAL A 223 12.95 -17.35 -5.13
CA VAL A 223 13.86 -18.28 -4.44
C VAL A 223 13.10 -19.10 -3.41
N LEU A 224 12.35 -18.44 -2.52
CA LEU A 224 11.59 -19.15 -1.49
C LEU A 224 10.54 -20.07 -2.12
N TRP A 225 9.84 -19.60 -3.15
CA TRP A 225 8.85 -20.40 -3.84
C TRP A 225 9.40 -21.71 -4.39
N PHE A 226 10.54 -21.70 -5.10
CA PHE A 226 11.12 -22.92 -5.66
C PHE A 226 11.59 -23.91 -4.59
N ILE A 227 12.12 -23.42 -3.46
CA ILE A 227 12.52 -24.27 -2.34
C ILE A 227 11.29 -24.96 -1.74
N ILE A 228 10.22 -24.20 -1.48
CA ILE A 228 9.00 -24.73 -0.89
C ILE A 228 8.25 -25.65 -1.86
N TYR A 229 8.15 -25.30 -3.15
CA TYR A 229 7.54 -26.15 -4.17
C TYR A 229 8.18 -27.54 -4.21
N ARG A 230 9.52 -27.62 -4.12
CA ARG A 230 10.24 -28.89 -4.04
C ARG A 230 9.97 -29.62 -2.72
N ALA A 231 9.93 -28.92 -1.60
CA ALA A 231 9.65 -29.51 -0.28
C ALA A 231 8.22 -30.07 -0.16
N VAL A 232 7.27 -29.48 -0.87
CA VAL A 232 5.89 -29.99 -0.94
C VAL A 232 5.79 -31.22 -1.83
N GLY A 233 6.70 -31.41 -2.80
CA GLY A 233 6.62 -32.47 -3.81
C GLY A 233 5.87 -32.05 -5.07
N GLY A 234 5.86 -30.74 -5.36
CA GLY A 234 5.10 -30.15 -6.46
C GLY A 234 3.59 -30.10 -6.17
N TRP A 235 2.79 -29.94 -7.24
CA TRP A 235 1.33 -29.85 -7.12
C TRP A 235 0.70 -31.18 -6.69
N ASP A 236 1.22 -32.32 -7.16
CA ASP A 236 0.72 -33.65 -6.77
C ASP A 236 0.98 -33.91 -5.28
N GLY A 237 2.20 -33.64 -4.80
CA GLY A 237 2.54 -33.76 -3.38
C GLY A 237 1.76 -32.78 -2.49
N LEU A 238 1.38 -31.60 -3.01
CA LEU A 238 0.48 -30.69 -2.31
C LEU A 238 -0.89 -31.33 -2.09
N GLU A 239 -1.46 -31.91 -3.14
CA GLU A 239 -2.77 -32.55 -3.08
C GLU A 239 -2.80 -33.69 -2.06
N GLU A 240 -1.79 -34.57 -2.08
CA GLU A 240 -1.65 -35.65 -1.10
C GLU A 240 -1.59 -35.11 0.34
N LYS A 241 -0.78 -34.07 0.58
CA LYS A 241 -0.63 -33.46 1.91
C LYS A 241 -1.90 -32.77 2.39
N LEU A 242 -2.62 -32.06 1.51
CA LEU A 242 -3.88 -31.41 1.85
C LEU A 242 -4.98 -32.43 2.17
N GLN A 243 -5.05 -33.52 1.41
CA GLN A 243 -5.98 -34.63 1.69
C GLN A 243 -5.65 -35.30 3.04
N ALA A 244 -4.37 -35.51 3.34
CA ALA A 244 -3.92 -36.08 4.61
C ALA A 244 -4.12 -35.16 5.82
N ALA A 245 -4.17 -33.85 5.62
CA ALA A 245 -4.36 -32.86 6.68
C ALA A 245 -5.82 -32.73 7.18
N GLU A 246 -6.75 -33.55 6.67
CA GLU A 246 -8.17 -33.58 7.02
C GLU A 246 -8.84 -32.18 7.00
N THR A 247 -8.41 -31.28 6.12
CA THR A 247 -8.86 -29.88 6.13
C THR A 247 -10.31 -29.68 5.68
N GLY A 248 -11.00 -30.75 5.29
CA GLY A 248 -12.37 -30.70 4.75
C GLY A 248 -12.41 -30.39 3.24
N PRO A 249 -13.36 -31.00 2.49
CA PRO A 249 -13.42 -30.88 1.02
C PRO A 249 -13.64 -29.45 0.53
N ASP A 250 -14.41 -28.64 1.27
CA ASP A 250 -14.70 -27.24 0.89
C ASP A 250 -13.47 -26.33 0.97
N ILE A 251 -12.61 -26.55 1.98
CA ILE A 251 -11.35 -25.81 2.14
C ILE A 251 -10.35 -26.25 1.07
N ILE A 252 -10.27 -27.54 0.75
CA ILE A 252 -9.44 -28.05 -0.35
C ILE A 252 -9.91 -27.46 -1.69
N TYR A 253 -11.22 -27.34 -1.89
CA TYR A 253 -11.77 -26.72 -3.09
C TYR A 253 -11.41 -25.23 -3.16
N ALA A 254 -11.65 -24.45 -2.10
CA ALA A 254 -11.29 -23.03 -2.03
C ALA A 254 -9.77 -22.78 -2.13
N MET A 255 -8.95 -23.74 -1.68
CA MET A 255 -7.51 -23.70 -1.83
C MET A 255 -7.05 -23.85 -3.27
N LYS A 256 -7.79 -24.57 -4.12
CA LYS A 256 -7.36 -24.91 -5.49
C LYS A 256 -8.15 -24.21 -6.60
N HIS A 257 -9.39 -23.80 -6.36
CA HIS A 257 -10.30 -23.35 -7.42
C HIS A 257 -10.90 -21.98 -7.13
N ILE A 258 -10.85 -21.11 -8.14
CA ILE A 258 -11.50 -19.79 -8.10
C ILE A 258 -13.02 -19.98 -8.10
N GLY A 259 -13.70 -19.27 -7.20
CA GLY A 259 -15.14 -19.38 -7.00
C GLY A 259 -15.55 -20.19 -5.78
N GLY A 260 -14.62 -20.92 -5.13
CA GLY A 260 -14.81 -21.34 -3.75
C GLY A 260 -14.76 -20.13 -2.81
N ASN A 261 -15.59 -20.07 -1.77
CA ASN A 261 -15.44 -19.07 -0.72
C ASN A 261 -15.62 -19.76 0.64
N PRO A 262 -14.62 -19.73 1.53
CA PRO A 262 -14.77 -20.27 2.87
C PRO A 262 -15.67 -19.41 3.77
N ASP A 263 -15.98 -18.16 3.39
CA ASP A 263 -16.93 -17.31 4.12
C ASP A 263 -18.38 -17.67 3.71
N PRO A 264 -19.18 -18.30 4.60
CA PRO A 264 -20.53 -18.77 4.27
C PRO A 264 -21.54 -17.62 4.11
N ASP A 265 -21.25 -16.44 4.64
CA ASP A 265 -22.17 -15.29 4.67
C ASP A 265 -22.00 -14.36 3.46
N ALA A 266 -21.02 -14.63 2.59
CA ALA A 266 -20.72 -13.83 1.41
C ALA A 266 -20.64 -14.70 0.15
N PRO A 267 -21.32 -14.33 -0.96
CA PRO A 267 -21.14 -15.05 -2.21
C PRO A 267 -19.76 -14.73 -2.82
N PRO A 268 -19.09 -15.67 -3.51
CA PRO A 268 -17.74 -15.47 -4.07
C PRO A 268 -17.61 -14.23 -4.96
N ILE A 269 -18.65 -13.91 -5.74
CA ILE A 269 -18.68 -12.73 -6.62
C ILE A 269 -18.61 -11.42 -5.82
N LEU A 270 -19.20 -11.38 -4.62
CA LEU A 270 -19.14 -10.21 -3.75
C LEU A 270 -17.76 -10.05 -3.14
N VAL A 271 -17.07 -11.15 -2.81
CA VAL A 271 -15.68 -11.13 -2.33
C VAL A 271 -14.75 -10.62 -3.43
N LEU A 272 -14.88 -11.12 -4.66
CA LEU A 272 -14.13 -10.62 -5.83
C LEU A 272 -14.35 -9.12 -6.01
N PHE A 273 -15.61 -8.68 -6.06
CA PHE A 273 -15.97 -7.27 -6.20
C PHE A 273 -15.40 -6.43 -5.05
N GLY A 274 -15.51 -6.92 -3.81
CA GLY A 274 -15.02 -6.27 -2.62
C GLY A 274 -13.52 -6.04 -2.66
N TRP A 275 -12.72 -7.05 -3.04
CA TRP A 275 -11.27 -6.90 -3.22
C TRP A 275 -10.91 -5.89 -4.31
N VAL A 276 -11.61 -5.96 -5.45
CA VAL A 276 -11.38 -5.01 -6.55
C VAL A 276 -11.63 -3.58 -6.08
N VAL A 277 -12.74 -3.34 -5.38
CA VAL A 277 -13.06 -2.02 -4.84
C VAL A 277 -12.05 -1.60 -3.78
N PHE A 278 -11.71 -2.46 -2.83
CA PHE A 278 -10.78 -2.12 -1.75
C PHE A 278 -9.41 -1.69 -2.26
N LEU A 279 -8.87 -2.42 -3.22
CA LEU A 279 -7.54 -2.13 -3.73
C LEU A 279 -7.54 -1.01 -4.77
N THR A 280 -8.66 -0.81 -5.45
CA THR A 280 -8.89 0.43 -6.19
C THR A 280 -8.95 1.64 -5.26
N ALA A 281 -9.65 1.52 -4.12
CA ALA A 281 -9.73 2.57 -3.10
C ALA A 281 -8.35 2.89 -2.53
N TYR A 282 -7.52 1.85 -2.28
CA TYR A 282 -6.11 2.01 -1.95
C TYR A 282 -5.37 2.84 -3.01
N CYS A 283 -5.45 2.48 -4.30
CA CYS A 283 -4.75 3.20 -5.36
C CYS A 283 -5.17 4.68 -5.47
N VAL A 284 -6.45 4.99 -5.24
CA VAL A 284 -7.00 6.35 -5.34
C VAL A 284 -6.66 7.22 -4.15
N VAL A 285 -6.89 6.70 -2.94
CA VAL A 285 -6.78 7.47 -1.69
C VAL A 285 -5.33 7.61 -1.25
N ASN A 286 -4.47 6.66 -1.58
CA ASN A 286 -3.10 6.61 -1.07
C ASN A 286 -2.19 7.64 -1.73
N HIS A 287 -1.82 8.69 -0.99
CA HIS A 287 -0.86 9.68 -1.48
C HIS A 287 0.54 9.11 -1.74
N SER A 288 0.97 8.01 -1.10
CA SER A 288 2.27 7.40 -1.46
C SER A 288 2.29 6.91 -2.91
N GLN A 289 1.14 6.47 -3.44
CA GLN A 289 0.97 6.13 -4.86
C GLN A 289 0.77 7.38 -5.71
N SER A 290 -0.11 8.30 -5.28
CA SER A 290 -0.38 9.53 -6.02
C SER A 290 0.88 10.38 -6.23
N MET A 291 1.71 10.53 -5.20
CA MET A 291 2.95 11.30 -5.23
C MET A 291 3.90 10.83 -6.34
N ARG A 292 4.06 9.51 -6.51
CA ARG A 292 4.91 8.91 -7.55
C ARG A 292 4.35 9.14 -8.95
N MET A 293 3.04 8.97 -9.10
CA MET A 293 2.38 9.21 -10.38
C MET A 293 2.43 10.69 -10.75
N LEU A 294 2.22 11.60 -9.79
CA LEU A 294 2.33 13.05 -10.00
C LEU A 294 3.77 13.51 -10.30
N ALA A 295 4.77 12.73 -9.90
CA ALA A 295 6.20 12.95 -10.17
C ALA A 295 6.68 12.36 -11.51
N SER A 296 5.80 11.76 -12.31
CA SER A 296 6.13 11.25 -13.63
C SER A 296 6.50 12.39 -14.59
N ARG A 297 7.44 12.14 -15.50
CA ARG A 297 7.92 13.14 -16.46
C ARG A 297 6.97 13.44 -17.63
N SER A 298 6.01 12.56 -17.89
CA SER A 298 4.98 12.74 -18.93
C SER A 298 3.71 11.96 -18.59
N GLU A 299 2.59 12.29 -19.25
CA GLU A 299 1.37 11.48 -19.15
C GLU A 299 1.57 10.05 -19.65
N TRP A 300 2.42 9.87 -20.67
CA TRP A 300 2.80 8.55 -21.16
C TRP A 300 3.53 7.76 -20.07
N ASP A 301 4.49 8.38 -19.37
CA ASP A 301 5.25 7.69 -18.32
C ASP A 301 4.33 7.30 -17.15
N LEU A 302 3.40 8.17 -16.77
CA LEU A 302 2.39 7.90 -15.76
C LEU A 302 1.55 6.66 -16.11
N LYS A 303 1.10 6.54 -17.38
CA LYS A 303 0.29 5.41 -17.85
C LYS A 303 1.10 4.12 -17.95
N MET A 304 2.31 4.19 -18.48
CA MET A 304 3.19 3.02 -18.60
C MET A 304 3.68 2.53 -17.23
N ALA A 305 3.88 3.44 -16.27
CA ALA A 305 4.22 3.08 -14.89
C ALA A 305 3.14 2.21 -14.24
N ALA A 306 1.86 2.55 -14.43
CA ALA A 306 0.75 1.76 -13.90
C ALA A 306 0.70 0.35 -14.50
N ALA A 307 0.93 0.21 -15.81
CA ALA A 307 1.01 -1.09 -16.46
C ALA A 307 2.20 -1.91 -15.94
N ALA A 308 3.38 -1.29 -15.79
CA ALA A 308 4.57 -1.93 -15.26
C ALA A 308 4.38 -2.41 -13.82
N ALA A 309 3.83 -1.56 -12.95
CA ALA A 309 3.53 -1.88 -11.57
C ALA A 309 2.58 -3.08 -11.48
N ALA A 310 1.50 -3.09 -12.28
CA ALA A 310 0.52 -4.17 -12.31
C ALA A 310 1.14 -5.51 -12.74
N LEU A 311 1.95 -5.54 -13.80
CA LEU A 311 2.61 -6.76 -14.28
C LEU A 311 3.60 -7.33 -13.25
N VAL A 312 4.45 -6.48 -12.66
CA VAL A 312 5.42 -6.91 -11.65
C VAL A 312 4.71 -7.44 -10.40
N THR A 313 3.65 -6.75 -9.96
CA THR A 313 2.85 -7.19 -8.80
C THR A 313 2.22 -8.55 -9.05
N ALA A 314 1.55 -8.74 -10.20
CA ALA A 314 0.91 -10.01 -10.51
C ALA A 314 1.93 -11.16 -10.52
N GLY A 315 3.13 -10.95 -11.08
CA GLY A 315 4.21 -11.93 -11.04
C GLY A 315 4.66 -12.26 -9.61
N VAL A 316 5.00 -11.25 -8.80
CA VAL A 316 5.49 -11.47 -7.41
C VAL A 316 4.43 -12.10 -6.53
N MET A 317 3.20 -11.59 -6.62
CA MET A 317 2.10 -12.07 -5.78
C MET A 317 1.64 -13.46 -6.15
N TRP A 318 1.82 -13.90 -7.41
CA TRP A 318 1.61 -15.29 -7.77
C TRP A 318 2.48 -16.23 -6.94
N PHE A 319 3.78 -15.93 -6.83
CA PHE A 319 4.69 -16.70 -5.97
C PHE A 319 4.29 -16.58 -4.49
N ASN A 320 3.96 -15.39 -4.03
CA ASN A 320 3.66 -15.15 -2.62
C ASN A 320 2.38 -15.86 -2.15
N ILE A 321 1.28 -15.69 -2.88
CA ILE A 321 -0.02 -16.25 -2.55
C ILE A 321 0.04 -17.79 -2.50
N THR A 322 0.76 -18.40 -3.44
CA THR A 322 0.91 -19.87 -3.50
C THR A 322 1.78 -20.45 -2.38
N LEU A 323 2.69 -19.67 -1.79
CA LEU A 323 3.42 -20.11 -0.59
C LEU A 323 2.47 -20.42 0.57
N GLY A 324 1.36 -19.70 0.72
CA GLY A 324 0.41 -19.96 1.80
C GLY A 324 -0.29 -21.31 1.70
N ILE A 325 -0.69 -21.73 0.50
CA ILE A 325 -1.30 -23.07 0.29
C ILE A 325 -0.28 -24.19 0.47
N PHE A 326 0.95 -23.98 0.02
CA PHE A 326 2.07 -24.89 0.29
C PHE A 326 2.30 -25.04 1.78
N GLY A 327 2.33 -23.91 2.49
CA GLY A 327 2.43 -23.87 3.94
C GLY A 327 1.29 -24.61 4.64
N ARG A 328 0.07 -24.64 4.08
CA ARG A 328 -1.04 -25.44 4.64
C ARG A 328 -0.77 -26.94 4.58
N GLY A 329 -0.22 -27.43 3.47
CA GLY A 329 0.19 -28.83 3.35
C GLY A 329 1.40 -29.19 4.21
N LEU A 330 2.34 -28.27 4.43
CA LEU A 330 3.55 -28.52 5.23
C LEU A 330 3.34 -28.37 6.74
N PHE A 331 2.47 -27.45 7.15
CA PHE A 331 2.22 -27.10 8.55
C PHE A 331 0.72 -27.14 8.83
N PRO A 332 0.08 -28.31 8.94
CA PRO A 332 -1.35 -28.39 9.22
C PRO A 332 -1.65 -27.89 10.65
N GLY A 333 -2.77 -27.18 10.81
CA GLY A 333 -3.30 -26.79 12.13
C GLY A 333 -2.60 -25.63 12.84
N LEU A 334 -1.92 -24.72 12.12
CA LEU A 334 -1.36 -23.50 12.72
C LEU A 334 -2.47 -22.62 13.31
N GLU A 335 -2.28 -22.19 14.57
CA GLU A 335 -3.18 -21.25 15.24
C GLU A 335 -3.19 -19.89 14.52
N SER A 336 -2.01 -19.38 14.17
CA SER A 336 -1.86 -18.16 13.38
C SER A 336 -1.30 -18.49 12.00
N GLY A 337 -2.15 -18.36 10.98
CA GLY A 337 -1.69 -18.47 9.59
C GLY A 337 -0.55 -17.49 9.26
N ASP A 338 -0.43 -16.36 9.95
CA ASP A 338 0.61 -15.36 9.66
C ASP A 338 2.02 -15.90 10.03
N SER A 339 2.13 -16.95 10.88
CA SER A 339 3.43 -17.58 11.17
C SER A 339 3.93 -18.49 10.05
N VAL A 340 3.12 -18.79 9.04
CA VAL A 340 3.47 -19.78 8.00
C VAL A 340 4.71 -19.37 7.20
N PHE A 341 4.83 -18.09 6.85
CA PHE A 341 5.94 -17.58 6.05
C PHE A 341 7.28 -17.66 6.82
N PRO A 342 7.39 -17.13 8.05
CA PRO A 342 8.57 -17.33 8.88
C PRO A 342 8.98 -18.79 9.09
N LEU A 343 8.00 -19.69 9.28
CA LEU A 343 8.25 -21.13 9.44
C LEU A 343 8.84 -21.74 8.17
N MET A 344 8.33 -21.36 6.99
CA MET A 344 8.91 -21.79 5.70
C MET A 344 10.37 -21.34 5.55
N VAL A 345 10.69 -20.12 5.97
CA VAL A 345 12.08 -19.62 5.95
C VAL A 345 12.95 -20.44 6.90
N ARG A 346 12.52 -20.62 8.14
CA ARG A 346 13.30 -21.33 9.17
C ARG A 346 13.50 -22.82 8.88
N ASP A 347 12.44 -23.52 8.51
CA ASP A 347 12.45 -25.00 8.47
C ASP A 347 12.89 -25.56 7.11
N TYR A 348 12.80 -24.78 6.04
CA TYR A 348 13.12 -25.25 4.68
C TYR A 348 14.21 -24.42 4.00
N LEU A 349 14.16 -23.09 4.08
CA LEU A 349 15.13 -22.25 3.37
C LEU A 349 16.50 -22.20 4.05
N MET A 350 16.52 -21.93 5.36
CA MET A 350 17.77 -21.84 6.14
C MET A 350 18.61 -23.12 6.06
N PRO A 351 18.04 -24.34 6.23
CA PRO A 351 18.80 -25.58 6.09
C PRO A 351 19.25 -25.84 4.65
N ALA A 352 18.51 -25.35 3.65
CA ALA A 352 18.85 -25.57 2.25
C ALA A 352 20.04 -24.73 1.79
N SER A 353 20.13 -23.46 2.20
CA SER A 353 21.27 -22.59 1.86
C SER A 353 21.27 -21.28 2.66
N SER A 354 22.36 -21.02 3.40
CA SER A 354 22.58 -19.73 4.07
C SER A 354 22.64 -18.55 3.08
N VAL A 355 23.14 -18.76 1.86
CA VAL A 355 23.22 -17.69 0.85
C VAL A 355 21.82 -17.31 0.34
N LEU A 356 21.00 -18.30 -0.01
CA LEU A 356 19.63 -18.06 -0.47
C LEU A 356 18.75 -17.52 0.65
N SER A 357 18.96 -18.01 1.88
CA SER A 357 18.33 -17.47 3.08
C SER A 357 18.66 -15.99 3.28
N GLY A 358 19.94 -15.61 3.17
CA GLY A 358 20.38 -14.22 3.24
C GLY A 358 19.69 -13.33 2.18
N ILE A 359 19.52 -13.82 0.96
CA ILE A 359 18.79 -13.10 -0.11
C ILE A 359 17.32 -12.91 0.24
N VAL A 360 16.64 -13.94 0.76
CA VAL A 360 15.22 -13.86 1.10
C VAL A 360 14.99 -12.93 2.29
N ILE A 361 15.81 -13.04 3.34
CA ILE A 361 15.77 -12.12 4.49
C ILE A 361 16.08 -10.69 4.03
N ALA A 362 17.04 -10.50 3.12
CA ALA A 362 17.36 -9.19 2.56
C ALA A 362 16.19 -8.61 1.76
N GLY A 363 15.47 -9.43 0.99
CA GLY A 363 14.28 -9.00 0.23
C GLY A 363 13.10 -8.66 1.14
N LEU A 364 12.89 -9.43 2.21
CA LEU A 364 11.89 -9.08 3.23
C LEU A 364 12.22 -7.73 3.87
N LEU A 365 13.47 -7.53 4.31
CA LEU A 365 13.92 -6.25 4.87
C LEU A 365 13.81 -5.10 3.87
N ALA A 366 14.17 -5.34 2.61
CA ALA A 366 14.06 -4.35 1.54
C ALA A 366 12.61 -3.85 1.40
N GLY A 367 11.62 -4.74 1.44
CA GLY A 367 10.20 -4.36 1.40
C GLY A 367 9.70 -3.64 2.66
N GLY A 368 10.24 -3.98 3.84
CA GLY A 368 9.94 -3.24 5.05
C GLY A 368 10.51 -1.82 5.02
N ILE A 369 11.78 -1.69 4.63
CA ILE A 369 12.51 -0.42 4.53
C ILE A 369 11.87 0.50 3.49
N SER A 370 11.56 -0.02 2.28
CA SER A 370 10.89 0.74 1.21
C SER A 370 9.56 1.33 1.69
N THR A 371 8.85 0.60 2.54
CA THR A 371 7.51 0.99 3.00
C THR A 371 7.55 2.04 4.10
N TYR A 372 8.47 1.92 5.07
CA TYR A 372 8.72 2.99 6.04
C TYR A 372 9.09 4.29 5.34
N ASP A 373 9.92 4.20 4.31
CA ASP A 373 10.35 5.34 3.51
C ASP A 373 9.21 5.97 2.72
N SER A 374 8.50 5.15 1.97
CA SER A 374 7.40 5.56 1.10
C SER A 374 6.23 6.15 1.86
N ILE A 375 5.80 5.50 2.95
CA ILE A 375 4.69 6.01 3.78
C ILE A 375 5.16 7.19 4.62
N GLY A 376 6.36 7.12 5.21
CA GLY A 376 6.91 8.19 6.02
C GLY A 376 7.02 9.50 5.25
N SER A 377 7.65 9.47 4.07
CA SER A 377 7.78 10.66 3.21
C SER A 377 6.43 11.16 2.68
N ALA A 378 5.54 10.26 2.25
CA ALA A 378 4.24 10.66 1.72
C ALA A 378 3.31 11.28 2.78
N LEU A 379 3.26 10.70 3.98
CA LEU A 379 2.48 11.25 5.08
C LEU A 379 3.09 12.55 5.62
N ALA A 380 4.41 12.65 5.66
CA ALA A 380 5.08 13.92 5.97
C ALA A 380 4.75 15.01 4.94
N ALA A 381 4.58 14.65 3.67
CA ALA A 381 4.19 15.57 2.61
C ALA A 381 2.78 16.10 2.79
N VAL A 382 1.80 15.23 2.96
CA VAL A 382 0.41 15.68 3.17
C VAL A 382 0.30 16.45 4.48
N PHE A 383 0.98 16.04 5.54
CA PHE A 383 0.99 16.81 6.78
C PHE A 383 1.60 18.21 6.58
N THR A 384 2.80 18.29 6.00
CA THR A 384 3.53 19.55 5.86
C THR A 384 2.84 20.47 4.86
N ARG A 385 2.43 19.97 3.68
CA ARG A 385 1.86 20.77 2.61
C ARG A 385 0.37 21.05 2.83
N ASP A 386 -0.40 20.03 3.20
CA ASP A 386 -1.86 20.12 3.24
C ASP A 386 -2.44 20.61 4.56
N LEU A 387 -1.69 20.47 5.67
CA LEU A 387 -2.11 20.98 6.98
C LEU A 387 -1.23 22.15 7.42
N TYR A 388 0.07 21.90 7.60
CA TYR A 388 0.98 22.84 8.25
C TYR A 388 1.17 24.12 7.42
N ALA A 389 1.61 23.99 6.17
CA ALA A 389 1.87 25.12 5.30
C ALA A 389 0.57 25.81 4.84
N ARG A 390 -0.49 25.04 4.63
CA ARG A 390 -1.79 25.57 4.20
C ARG A 390 -2.50 26.39 5.28
N PHE A 391 -2.50 25.93 6.53
CA PHE A 391 -3.36 26.48 7.59
C PHE A 391 -2.61 27.05 8.80
N LEU A 392 -1.40 26.58 9.11
CA LEU A 392 -0.66 26.99 10.31
C LEU A 392 0.39 28.07 10.01
N VAL A 393 1.33 27.81 9.09
CA VAL A 393 2.43 28.73 8.76
C VAL A 393 2.55 28.86 7.24
N LYS A 394 2.03 29.96 6.65
CA LYS A 394 1.74 30.08 5.20
C LYS A 394 2.87 30.64 4.31
N TYR A 395 3.88 31.27 4.92
CA TYR A 395 4.93 32.02 4.21
C TYR A 395 6.32 31.79 4.80
N ALA A 396 6.57 30.57 5.31
CA ALA A 396 7.93 30.20 5.71
C ALA A 396 8.77 29.89 4.46
N ASP A 397 10.09 29.86 4.63
CA ASP A 397 11.02 29.46 3.58
C ASP A 397 11.04 27.94 3.39
N ASP A 398 11.60 27.48 2.27
CA ASP A 398 11.71 26.06 1.93
C ASP A 398 12.46 25.27 3.02
N ARG A 399 13.47 25.86 3.66
CA ARG A 399 14.24 25.19 4.71
C ARG A 399 13.37 24.86 5.92
N HIS A 400 12.47 25.77 6.31
CA HIS A 400 11.52 25.53 7.39
C HIS A 400 10.61 24.35 7.07
N TYR A 401 9.99 24.33 5.88
CA TYR A 401 9.08 23.25 5.50
C TYR A 401 9.80 21.91 5.38
N LEU A 402 11.02 21.87 4.84
CA LEU A 402 11.84 20.67 4.81
C LEU A 402 12.12 20.14 6.23
N TRP A 403 12.44 21.01 7.18
CA TRP A 403 12.67 20.60 8.57
C TRP A 403 11.41 20.04 9.23
N VAL A 404 10.25 20.67 9.01
CA VAL A 404 8.95 20.16 9.48
C VAL A 404 8.65 18.80 8.88
N SER A 405 8.90 18.59 7.58
CA SER A 405 8.71 17.29 6.93
C SER A 405 9.59 16.20 7.53
N ARG A 406 10.85 16.51 7.85
CA ARG A 406 11.76 15.57 8.50
C ARG A 406 11.26 15.09 9.86
N ILE A 407 10.72 16.01 10.67
CA ILE A 407 10.12 15.66 11.96
C ILE A 407 8.84 14.87 11.77
N ALA A 408 7.99 15.28 10.81
CA ALA A 408 6.75 14.59 10.51
C ALA A 408 6.99 13.13 10.08
N THR A 409 8.04 12.85 9.30
CA THR A 409 8.43 11.48 8.94
C THR A 409 8.67 10.62 10.17
N VAL A 410 9.50 11.09 11.12
CA VAL A 410 9.80 10.36 12.35
C VAL A 410 8.54 10.17 13.20
N ALA A 411 7.73 11.22 13.35
CA ALA A 411 6.51 11.17 14.14
C ALA A 411 5.48 10.17 13.58
N VAL A 412 5.27 10.15 12.26
CA VAL A 412 4.37 9.21 11.58
C VAL A 412 4.81 7.77 11.81
N ILE A 413 6.11 7.47 11.66
CA ILE A 413 6.64 6.13 11.88
C ILE A 413 6.48 5.73 13.35
N ALA A 414 6.75 6.63 14.30
CA ALA A 414 6.57 6.35 15.72
C ALA A 414 5.09 6.04 16.07
N VAL A 415 4.14 6.80 15.51
CA VAL A 415 2.70 6.58 15.72
C VAL A 415 2.23 5.20 15.24
N SER A 416 2.90 4.61 14.24
CA SER A 416 2.54 3.28 13.74
C SER A 416 2.59 2.19 14.81
N PHE A 417 3.49 2.30 15.80
CA PHE A 417 3.63 1.29 16.85
C PHE A 417 2.40 1.20 17.78
N VAL A 418 1.53 2.23 17.80
CA VAL A 418 0.28 2.23 18.58
C VAL A 418 -0.68 1.13 18.12
N TYR A 419 -0.60 0.70 16.85
CA TYR A 419 -1.54 -0.31 16.32
C TYR A 419 -1.14 -1.75 16.64
N ILE A 420 0.10 -2.02 17.10
CA ILE A 420 0.60 -3.39 17.33
C ILE A 420 -0.32 -4.22 18.24
N PRO A 421 -0.82 -3.71 19.39
CA PRO A 421 -1.69 -4.49 20.28
C PRO A 421 -3.05 -4.88 19.68
N PHE A 422 -3.41 -4.35 18.50
CA PHE A 422 -4.69 -4.62 17.85
C PHE A 422 -4.58 -5.65 16.72
N LEU A 423 -3.40 -6.24 16.50
CA LEU A 423 -3.11 -7.17 15.41
C LEU A 423 -3.44 -8.64 15.70
N ASP A 424 -3.84 -8.98 16.94
CA ASP A 424 -4.06 -10.35 17.42
C ASP A 424 -5.07 -11.18 16.57
N GLY A 425 -5.98 -10.52 15.84
CA GLY A 425 -6.96 -11.16 14.95
C GLY A 425 -6.49 -11.46 13.52
N GLY A 426 -5.21 -11.23 13.22
CA GLY A 426 -4.61 -11.33 11.89
C GLY A 426 -4.53 -9.99 11.17
N MET A 427 -3.37 -9.71 10.56
CA MET A 427 -3.05 -8.38 10.02
C MET A 427 -4.04 -7.91 8.94
N VAL A 428 -4.44 -8.81 8.03
CA VAL A 428 -5.41 -8.51 6.96
C VAL A 428 -6.78 -8.14 7.53
N LYS A 429 -7.20 -8.77 8.62
CA LYS A 429 -8.54 -8.55 9.21
C LYS A 429 -8.65 -7.15 9.80
N LEU A 430 -7.65 -6.70 10.56
CA LEU A 430 -7.62 -5.34 11.11
C LEU A 430 -7.60 -4.30 9.97
N TYR A 431 -6.76 -4.53 8.96
CA TYR A 431 -6.63 -3.63 7.81
C TYR A 431 -7.97 -3.43 7.10
N VAL A 432 -8.64 -4.53 6.70
CA VAL A 432 -9.95 -4.49 6.02
C VAL A 432 -11.00 -3.77 6.88
N LYS A 433 -10.97 -3.95 8.20
CA LYS A 433 -11.92 -3.30 9.12
C LYS A 433 -11.76 -1.78 9.13
N LEU A 434 -10.52 -1.29 9.26
CA LEU A 434 -10.24 0.14 9.35
C LEU A 434 -10.44 0.85 8.00
N VAL A 435 -9.97 0.25 6.91
CA VAL A 435 -10.10 0.79 5.54
C VAL A 435 -11.56 0.93 5.13
N GLY A 436 -12.42 -0.03 5.50
CA GLY A 436 -13.86 0.02 5.22
C GLY A 436 -14.57 1.22 5.85
N ILE A 437 -14.07 1.74 6.97
CA ILE A 437 -14.68 2.87 7.69
C ILE A 437 -14.29 4.21 7.08
N THR A 438 -13.02 4.37 6.68
CA THR A 438 -12.45 5.67 6.35
C THR A 438 -12.12 5.81 4.87
N ALA A 439 -11.33 4.88 4.32
CA ALA A 439 -10.81 4.96 2.96
C ALA A 439 -11.88 4.67 1.89
N VAL A 440 -12.79 3.72 2.13
CA VAL A 440 -13.86 3.38 1.16
C VAL A 440 -14.81 4.57 0.91
N PRO A 441 -15.37 5.25 1.92
CA PRO A 441 -16.15 6.48 1.70
C PRO A 441 -15.35 7.56 0.95
N LEU A 442 -14.08 7.76 1.33
CA LEU A 442 -13.23 8.76 0.69
C LEU A 442 -12.97 8.45 -0.78
N PHE A 443 -12.77 7.17 -1.11
CA PHE A 443 -12.69 6.69 -2.50
C PHE A 443 -13.94 7.06 -3.29
N VAL A 444 -15.13 6.84 -2.74
CA VAL A 444 -16.38 7.21 -3.42
C VAL A 444 -16.48 8.72 -3.62
N VAL A 445 -16.04 9.52 -2.66
CA VAL A 445 -15.99 10.99 -2.80
C VAL A 445 -15.07 11.40 -3.95
N TYR A 446 -13.89 10.78 -4.10
CA TYR A 446 -13.02 11.00 -5.26
C TYR A 446 -13.74 10.61 -6.56
N MET A 447 -14.31 9.41 -6.64
CA MET A 447 -14.98 8.93 -7.87
C MET A 447 -16.14 9.84 -8.28
N MET A 448 -16.99 10.21 -7.32
CA MET A 448 -18.10 11.13 -7.57
C MET A 448 -17.61 12.52 -7.95
N GLY A 449 -16.52 13.00 -7.37
CA GLY A 449 -15.90 14.28 -7.72
C GLY A 449 -15.38 14.34 -9.15
N ILE A 450 -14.73 13.27 -9.60
CA ILE A 450 -14.06 13.16 -10.90
C ILE A 450 -15.03 12.84 -12.03
N LEU A 451 -16.01 11.98 -11.76
CA LEU A 451 -16.92 11.45 -12.78
C LEU A 451 -18.21 12.26 -12.91
N THR A 452 -18.56 13.07 -11.91
CA THR A 452 -19.88 13.73 -11.86
C THR A 452 -19.81 15.20 -11.44
N ILE A 453 -20.90 15.92 -11.72
CA ILE A 453 -21.10 17.34 -11.38
C ILE A 453 -21.81 17.53 -10.02
N VAL A 454 -21.67 16.58 -9.09
CA VAL A 454 -22.25 16.69 -7.74
C VAL A 454 -21.88 18.01 -7.04
N HIS A 455 -22.78 18.50 -6.19
CA HIS A 455 -22.62 19.76 -5.49
C HIS A 455 -21.33 19.80 -4.64
N ARG A 456 -20.74 20.99 -4.44
CA ARG A 456 -19.50 21.15 -3.66
C ARG A 456 -19.65 20.64 -2.21
N ARG A 457 -20.79 20.88 -1.57
CA ARG A 457 -21.05 20.40 -0.19
C ARG A 457 -21.36 18.89 -0.13
N ALA A 458 -21.69 18.27 -1.26
CA ALA A 458 -22.01 16.84 -1.31
C ALA A 458 -20.83 15.98 -0.84
N GLY A 459 -19.58 16.37 -1.14
CA GLY A 459 -18.40 15.62 -0.71
C GLY A 459 -18.32 15.39 0.79
N ILE A 460 -18.58 16.42 1.61
CA ILE A 460 -18.57 16.31 3.07
C ILE A 460 -19.74 15.47 3.56
N ILE A 461 -20.95 15.72 3.03
CA ILE A 461 -22.17 14.98 3.40
C ILE A 461 -22.01 13.49 3.11
N GLY A 462 -21.52 13.16 1.92
CA GLY A 462 -21.22 11.79 1.51
C GLY A 462 -20.18 11.14 2.42
N LEU A 463 -19.05 11.81 2.65
CA LEU A 463 -17.97 11.28 3.48
C LEU A 463 -18.46 10.94 4.90
N PHE A 464 -19.20 11.84 5.54
CA PHE A 464 -19.76 11.57 6.86
C PHE A 464 -20.80 10.45 6.85
N ALA A 465 -21.69 10.41 5.85
CA ALA A 465 -22.68 9.33 5.74
C ALA A 465 -22.01 7.95 5.61
N GLY A 466 -20.98 7.85 4.77
CA GLY A 466 -20.18 6.63 4.62
C GLY A 466 -19.42 6.24 5.88
N MET A 467 -18.76 7.21 6.53
CA MET A 467 -18.04 6.95 7.79
C MET A 467 -18.99 6.51 8.90
N LEU A 468 -20.17 7.12 9.02
CA LEU A 468 -21.19 6.72 10.00
C LEU A 468 -21.70 5.29 9.73
N SER A 469 -21.90 4.92 8.46
CA SER A 469 -22.20 3.53 8.07
C SER A 469 -21.10 2.58 8.57
N GLY A 470 -19.84 2.87 8.27
CA GLY A 470 -18.70 2.06 8.73
C GLY A 470 -18.58 1.96 10.26
N ILE A 471 -18.76 3.07 10.97
CA ILE A 471 -18.73 3.11 12.44
C ILE A 471 -19.89 2.30 13.02
N SER A 472 -21.09 2.40 12.46
CA SER A 472 -22.25 1.64 12.94
C SER A 472 -21.99 0.13 12.85
N ARG A 473 -21.36 -0.33 11.76
CA ARG A 473 -20.95 -1.73 11.59
C ARG A 473 -19.92 -2.16 12.64
N LEU A 474 -18.91 -1.32 12.87
CA LEU A 474 -17.91 -1.57 13.90
C LEU A 474 -18.54 -1.68 15.29
N LEU A 475 -19.49 -0.80 15.62
CA LEU A 475 -20.21 -0.82 16.89
C LEU A 475 -21.04 -2.09 17.05
N CYS A 476 -21.76 -2.52 16.01
CA CYS A 476 -22.50 -3.79 16.05
C CYS A 476 -21.58 -4.98 16.36
N ASP A 477 -20.42 -5.03 15.72
CA ASP A 477 -19.42 -6.10 15.92
C ASP A 477 -18.81 -6.05 17.35
N VAL A 478 -18.42 -4.87 17.84
CA VAL A 478 -17.82 -4.70 19.18
C VAL A 478 -18.83 -4.96 20.30
N MET A 479 -20.08 -4.54 20.11
CA MET A 479 -21.15 -4.73 21.10
C MET A 479 -21.82 -6.11 20.99
N ALA A 480 -21.37 -6.96 20.07
CA ALA A 480 -21.96 -8.27 19.77
C ALA A 480 -23.49 -8.20 19.57
N LEU A 481 -23.96 -7.14 18.89
CA LEU A 481 -25.38 -6.98 18.57
C LEU A 481 -25.79 -8.01 17.52
N ASP A 482 -26.89 -8.71 17.77
CA ASP A 482 -27.48 -9.67 16.83
C ASP A 482 -28.17 -8.91 15.68
N VAL A 483 -27.34 -8.48 14.72
CA VAL A 483 -27.74 -7.76 13.52
C VAL A 483 -27.44 -8.63 12.32
N SER A 484 -28.33 -8.57 11.32
CA SER A 484 -28.21 -9.35 10.08
C SER A 484 -26.78 -9.35 9.50
N PRO A 485 -26.26 -10.52 9.07
CA PRO A 485 -24.96 -10.63 8.40
C PRO A 485 -24.81 -9.71 7.20
N TYR A 486 -25.90 -9.36 6.52
CA TYR A 486 -25.89 -8.39 5.42
C TYR A 486 -25.45 -6.98 5.84
N TRP A 487 -25.46 -6.64 7.12
CA TRP A 487 -24.94 -5.37 7.63
C TRP A 487 -23.54 -5.51 8.25
N THR A 488 -23.33 -6.58 9.01
CA THR A 488 -22.13 -6.78 9.84
C THR A 488 -20.96 -7.42 9.09
N ASN A 489 -21.23 -8.32 8.13
CA ASN A 489 -20.20 -8.93 7.28
C ASN A 489 -19.44 -7.83 6.52
N SER A 490 -18.12 -7.96 6.46
CA SER A 490 -17.27 -6.93 5.87
C SER A 490 -17.62 -6.66 4.41
N TRP A 491 -17.84 -7.70 3.61
CA TRP A 491 -18.08 -7.55 2.18
C TRP A 491 -19.38 -6.80 1.88
N TRP A 492 -20.47 -7.20 2.54
CA TRP A 492 -21.75 -6.50 2.43
C TRP A 492 -21.69 -5.09 3.01
N GLY A 493 -21.06 -4.92 4.17
CA GLY A 493 -20.90 -3.63 4.83
C GLY A 493 -20.17 -2.61 3.97
N ASN A 494 -19.17 -3.02 3.20
CA ASN A 494 -18.47 -2.13 2.26
C ASN A 494 -19.36 -1.75 1.08
N LEU A 495 -20.13 -2.70 0.53
CA LEU A 495 -21.10 -2.40 -0.52
C LEU A 495 -22.10 -1.35 -0.05
N TRP A 496 -22.66 -1.50 1.15
CA TRP A 496 -23.55 -0.50 1.75
C TRP A 496 -22.86 0.84 1.95
N THR A 497 -21.63 0.83 2.44
CA THR A 497 -20.85 2.06 2.63
C THR A 497 -20.66 2.82 1.33
N ILE A 498 -20.41 2.12 0.20
CA ILE A 498 -20.32 2.74 -1.12
C ILE A 498 -21.65 3.35 -1.53
N LEU A 499 -22.73 2.56 -1.46
CA LEU A 499 -24.06 2.96 -1.88
C LEU A 499 -24.59 4.13 -1.04
N ILE A 500 -24.41 4.10 0.27
CA ILE A 500 -24.81 5.15 1.20
C ILE A 500 -24.03 6.43 0.91
N THR A 501 -22.70 6.35 0.73
CA THR A 501 -21.87 7.51 0.41
C THR A 501 -22.33 8.16 -0.90
N ALA A 502 -22.43 7.37 -1.98
CA ALA A 502 -22.83 7.88 -3.29
C ALA A 502 -24.26 8.45 -3.28
N SER A 503 -25.20 7.75 -2.64
CA SER A 503 -26.60 8.19 -2.54
C SER A 503 -26.71 9.49 -1.75
N ALA A 504 -26.00 9.63 -0.63
CA ALA A 504 -25.96 10.86 0.14
C ALA A 504 -25.43 12.03 -0.69
N MET A 505 -24.41 11.81 -1.52
CA MET A 505 -23.88 12.85 -2.42
C MET A 505 -24.88 13.26 -3.51
N VAL A 506 -25.58 12.29 -4.12
CA VAL A 506 -26.61 12.56 -5.13
C VAL A 506 -27.78 13.30 -4.50
N LEU A 507 -28.32 12.81 -3.37
CA LEU A 507 -29.42 13.45 -2.65
C LEU A 507 -29.06 14.87 -2.21
N ALA A 508 -27.86 15.09 -1.68
CA ALA A 508 -27.38 16.42 -1.36
C ALA A 508 -27.32 17.34 -2.59
N SER A 509 -26.98 16.80 -3.76
CA SER A 509 -26.94 17.57 -5.01
C SER A 509 -28.34 17.85 -5.57
N LEU A 510 -29.29 16.95 -5.37
CA LEU A 510 -30.70 17.19 -5.72
C LEU A 510 -31.32 18.31 -4.87
N VAL A 511 -30.94 18.40 -3.59
CA VAL A 511 -31.45 19.41 -2.65
C VAL A 511 -30.72 20.76 -2.80
N LEU A 512 -29.39 20.75 -2.93
CA LEU A 512 -28.57 21.96 -2.94
C LEU A 512 -28.32 22.51 -4.35
N GLY A 513 -28.72 21.78 -5.39
CA GLY A 513 -28.43 22.07 -6.79
C GLY A 513 -27.12 21.46 -7.27
N TRP A 514 -27.05 21.11 -8.54
CA TRP A 514 -25.85 20.55 -9.17
C TRP A 514 -24.79 21.63 -9.40
N ALA A 515 -23.51 21.24 -9.38
CA ALA A 515 -22.43 22.17 -9.72
C ALA A 515 -22.47 22.52 -11.21
N ARG A 516 -22.13 23.76 -11.56
CA ARG A 516 -22.02 24.18 -12.96
C ARG A 516 -20.78 23.55 -13.58
N ARG A 517 -20.90 23.05 -14.81
CA ARG A 517 -19.77 22.44 -15.55
C ARG A 517 -18.60 23.40 -15.76
N GLU A 518 -18.86 24.69 -15.87
CA GLU A 518 -17.83 25.73 -16.01
C GLU A 518 -16.92 25.80 -14.76
N ASP A 519 -17.51 25.66 -13.57
CA ASP A 519 -16.80 25.77 -12.29
C ASP A 519 -15.92 24.53 -12.01
N VAL A 520 -16.34 23.35 -12.46
CA VAL A 520 -15.69 22.08 -12.14
C VAL A 520 -15.06 21.37 -13.33
N GLY A 521 -15.22 21.89 -14.55
CA GLY A 521 -14.88 21.17 -15.79
C GLY A 521 -13.44 20.67 -15.85
N ARG A 522 -12.48 21.48 -15.39
CA ARG A 522 -11.05 21.12 -15.33
C ARG A 522 -10.74 20.01 -14.33
N LEU A 523 -11.63 19.75 -13.38
CA LEU A 523 -11.49 18.74 -12.32
C LEU A 523 -12.18 17.41 -12.68
N LEU A 524 -12.89 17.36 -13.81
CA LEU A 524 -13.57 16.16 -14.31
C LEU A 524 -12.64 15.34 -15.20
N PHE A 525 -12.89 14.03 -15.26
CA PHE A 525 -12.17 13.12 -16.16
C PHE A 525 -12.23 13.55 -17.64
N GLN A 526 -13.36 14.11 -18.08
CA GLN A 526 -13.59 14.54 -19.47
C GLN A 526 -12.88 15.86 -19.84
N SER A 527 -12.03 16.41 -18.95
CA SER A 527 -11.30 17.63 -19.26
C SER A 527 -10.25 17.38 -20.35
N ASN A 528 -10.61 17.73 -21.59
CA ASN A 528 -9.67 17.84 -22.71
C ASN A 528 -8.75 19.06 -22.60
N SER A 529 -8.73 19.76 -21.46
CA SER A 529 -7.79 20.85 -21.24
C SER A 529 -6.37 20.36 -21.47
N GLU A 530 -5.69 20.94 -22.46
CA GLU A 530 -4.25 20.80 -22.62
C GLU A 530 -3.56 21.10 -21.29
N PRO A 531 -2.38 20.49 -21.02
CA PRO A 531 -1.59 20.81 -19.84
C PRO A 531 -1.47 22.32 -19.73
N ALA A 532 -1.77 22.87 -18.55
CA ALA A 532 -1.83 24.31 -18.34
C ALA A 532 -0.64 25.01 -19.02
N GLU A 533 -0.90 25.88 -19.99
CA GLU A 533 0.11 26.82 -20.46
C GLU A 533 0.54 27.64 -19.25
N GLN A 534 1.85 27.73 -19.02
CA GLN A 534 2.37 28.78 -18.15
C GLN A 534 1.82 30.07 -18.71
N GLY A 535 1.02 30.80 -17.92
CA GLY A 535 0.71 32.18 -18.24
C GLY A 535 2.04 32.84 -18.60
N GLY A 536 2.09 33.47 -19.78
CA GLY A 536 3.31 34.07 -20.30
C GLY A 536 3.96 34.97 -19.26
N GLU A 537 5.26 35.23 -19.43
CA GLU A 537 6.08 36.17 -18.67
C GLU A 537 5.52 37.61 -18.74
N GLY A 538 4.34 37.82 -18.17
CA GLY A 538 3.67 39.08 -17.96
C GLY A 538 3.66 39.39 -16.47
N GLU A 539 4.07 40.60 -16.13
CA GLU A 539 4.31 41.12 -14.80
C GLU A 539 3.21 40.84 -13.76
N SER A 540 3.68 40.53 -12.55
CA SER A 540 3.11 40.90 -11.24
C SER A 540 1.63 40.63 -10.97
N ASP A 541 1.33 39.42 -10.48
CA ASP A 541 0.45 39.30 -9.32
C ASP A 541 0.89 38.13 -8.44
N ALA A 542 1.08 38.38 -7.15
CA ALA A 542 1.36 37.32 -6.19
C ALA A 542 0.16 36.35 -6.16
N PRO A 543 0.38 35.02 -6.11
CA PRO A 543 -0.71 34.05 -6.13
C PRO A 543 -1.74 34.37 -5.03
N GLN A 544 -2.99 34.60 -5.42
CA GLN A 544 -4.05 35.05 -4.52
C GLN A 544 -4.60 33.91 -3.67
N THR A 545 -4.50 32.67 -4.17
CA THR A 545 -4.92 31.46 -3.46
C THR A 545 -3.76 30.47 -3.26
N TRP A 546 -3.90 29.61 -2.25
CA TRP A 546 -2.94 28.52 -2.02
C TRP A 546 -2.80 27.59 -3.23
N LEU A 547 -3.89 27.28 -3.92
CA LEU A 547 -3.87 26.40 -5.08
C LEU A 547 -3.12 27.04 -6.25
N GLU A 548 -3.24 28.34 -6.46
CA GLU A 548 -2.45 29.08 -7.44
C GLU A 548 -0.96 29.10 -7.08
N LYS A 549 -0.64 29.28 -5.79
CA LYS A 549 0.74 29.19 -5.30
C LYS A 549 1.34 27.82 -5.60
N THR A 550 0.63 26.73 -5.26
CA THR A 550 1.10 25.38 -5.59
C THR A 550 1.28 25.20 -7.09
N ARG A 551 0.33 25.67 -7.90
CA ARG A 551 0.40 25.53 -9.36
C ARG A 551 1.60 26.27 -9.97
N ALA A 552 1.96 27.43 -9.43
CA ALA A 552 3.12 28.20 -9.86
C ALA A 552 4.46 27.49 -9.54
N GLU A 553 4.48 26.64 -8.51
CA GLU A 553 5.66 25.86 -8.13
C GLU A 553 5.83 24.58 -8.99
N VAL A 554 4.82 24.18 -9.78
CA VAL A 554 4.84 22.96 -10.59
C VAL A 554 5.30 23.24 -12.04
N PRO A 555 6.34 22.54 -12.55
CA PRO A 555 6.81 22.71 -13.92
C PRO A 555 5.81 22.19 -14.97
N ARG A 556 5.96 22.65 -16.22
CA ARG A 556 5.13 22.24 -17.36
C ARG A 556 5.22 20.72 -17.58
N MET A 557 4.06 20.11 -17.87
CA MET A 557 3.93 18.66 -17.98
C MET A 557 3.65 18.25 -19.43
N PRO A 558 4.57 17.56 -20.10
CA PRO A 558 4.35 17.10 -21.46
C PRO A 558 3.44 15.87 -21.50
N VAL A 559 2.73 15.70 -22.62
CA VAL A 559 1.88 14.53 -22.87
C VAL A 559 2.73 13.31 -23.23
N GLN A 560 3.77 13.48 -24.05
CA GLN A 560 4.72 12.44 -24.44
C GLN A 560 6.16 12.84 -24.09
N PRO A 561 7.07 11.88 -23.88
CA PRO A 561 8.50 12.15 -23.77
C PRO A 561 9.06 12.62 -25.12
N GLU A 562 10.02 13.55 -25.11
CA GLU A 562 10.63 14.09 -26.32
C GLU A 562 11.38 13.05 -27.18
N ASN A 563 11.79 11.92 -26.59
CA ASN A 563 12.71 10.95 -27.21
C ASN A 563 12.13 9.53 -27.41
N LEU A 564 10.81 9.38 -27.61
CA LEU A 564 10.26 8.05 -27.94
C LEU A 564 10.63 7.65 -29.39
N PRO A 565 11.24 6.47 -29.62
CA PRO A 565 11.54 6.02 -30.97
C PRO A 565 10.25 5.86 -31.78
N THR A 566 10.19 6.42 -32.99
CA THR A 566 8.99 6.40 -33.83
C THR A 566 8.87 5.14 -34.71
N SER A 567 9.85 4.24 -34.67
CA SER A 567 9.89 3.01 -35.47
C SER A 567 10.09 1.75 -34.62
N GLY A 568 9.63 0.60 -35.15
CA GLY A 568 9.79 -0.72 -34.51
C GLY A 568 9.05 -0.83 -33.18
N ILE A 569 9.74 -1.36 -32.15
CA ILE A 569 9.18 -1.52 -30.80
C ILE A 569 8.76 -0.18 -30.20
N GLY A 570 9.42 0.93 -30.56
CA GLY A 570 9.06 2.27 -30.09
C GLY A 570 7.66 2.71 -30.50
N GLN A 571 7.20 2.31 -31.69
CA GLN A 571 5.84 2.59 -32.18
C GLN A 571 4.76 1.80 -31.43
N ILE A 572 5.09 0.62 -30.92
CA ILE A 572 4.20 -0.17 -30.06
C ILE A 572 4.18 0.43 -28.65
N MET A 573 5.35 0.86 -28.15
CA MET A 573 5.48 1.53 -26.86
C MET A 573 4.76 2.87 -26.81
N SER A 574 4.61 3.58 -27.94
CA SER A 574 3.88 4.86 -28.00
C SER A 574 2.37 4.74 -27.81
N GLN A 575 1.82 3.52 -27.66
CA GLN A 575 0.39 3.24 -27.45
C GLN A 575 0.10 2.70 -26.04
N PRO A 576 0.06 3.55 -24.98
CA PRO A 576 -0.21 3.09 -23.62
C PRO A 576 -1.49 2.25 -23.47
N LEU A 577 -2.55 2.56 -24.22
CA LEU A 577 -3.81 1.84 -24.14
C LEU A 577 -3.67 0.36 -24.56
N LEU A 578 -2.82 0.07 -25.56
CA LEU A 578 -2.50 -1.29 -25.95
C LEU A 578 -1.88 -2.04 -24.76
N TRP A 579 -0.90 -1.43 -24.09
CA TRP A 579 -0.24 -2.01 -22.92
C TRP A 579 -1.17 -2.19 -21.72
N ALA A 580 -2.11 -1.28 -21.50
CA ALA A 580 -3.16 -1.47 -20.51
C ALA A 580 -4.03 -2.70 -20.83
N GLY A 581 -4.42 -2.88 -22.09
CA GLY A 581 -5.16 -4.06 -22.55
C GLY A 581 -4.37 -5.36 -22.36
N VAL A 582 -3.12 -5.40 -22.82
CA VAL A 582 -2.21 -6.55 -22.63
C VAL A 582 -2.04 -6.87 -21.14
N THR A 583 -1.85 -5.85 -20.31
CA THR A 583 -1.70 -6.01 -18.86
C THR A 583 -2.94 -6.65 -18.25
N LEU A 584 -4.14 -6.15 -18.57
CA LEU A 584 -5.38 -6.74 -18.07
C LEU A 584 -5.56 -8.18 -18.52
N ILE A 585 -5.22 -8.49 -19.78
CA ILE A 585 -5.28 -9.88 -20.29
C ILE A 585 -4.33 -10.78 -19.50
N VAL A 586 -3.06 -10.38 -19.33
CA VAL A 586 -2.06 -11.18 -18.61
C VAL A 586 -2.44 -11.34 -17.14
N VAL A 587 -2.79 -10.27 -16.45
CA VAL A 587 -3.17 -10.31 -15.02
C VAL A 587 -4.43 -11.14 -14.81
N SER A 588 -5.43 -10.99 -15.68
CA SER A 588 -6.65 -11.80 -15.62
C SER A 588 -6.36 -13.26 -15.94
N ALA A 589 -5.44 -13.55 -16.87
CA ALA A 589 -5.07 -14.91 -17.20
C ALA A 589 -4.31 -15.60 -16.06
N LEU A 590 -3.37 -14.91 -15.42
CA LEU A 590 -2.71 -15.37 -14.20
C LEU A 590 -3.72 -15.61 -13.07
N ASN A 591 -4.77 -14.78 -13.01
CA ASN A 591 -5.81 -14.93 -12.00
C ASN A 591 -6.71 -16.13 -12.30
N LEU A 592 -7.18 -16.30 -13.55
CA LEU A 592 -8.27 -17.22 -13.93
C LEU A 592 -7.82 -18.60 -14.42
N PHE A 593 -6.68 -18.69 -15.13
CA PHE A 593 -6.26 -19.92 -15.81
C PHE A 593 -5.11 -20.65 -15.12
N VAL A 594 -4.33 -19.99 -14.26
CA VAL A 594 -3.21 -20.63 -13.55
C VAL A 594 -3.65 -21.33 -12.26
N PHE A 595 -4.86 -21.04 -11.77
CA PHE A 595 -5.47 -21.68 -10.60
C PHE A 595 -6.67 -22.56 -10.99
N TRP A 596 -6.58 -23.19 -12.16
CA TRP A 596 -7.53 -24.18 -12.66
C TRP A 596 -6.82 -25.50 -12.95
#